data_AF-F8CLP0-F1
#
_entry.id   AF-F8CLP0-F1
#
_cell.length_a   1.000
_cell.length_b   1.000
_cell.length_c   1.000
_cell.angle_alpha   90.00
_cell.angle_beta   90.00
_cell.angle_gamma   90.00
#
_symmetry.space_group_name_H-M   'P 1'
#
loop_
_entity.id
_entity.type
_entity.pdbx_description
1 polymer ?
#
loop_
_entity_poly.entity_id
_entity_poly.type
_entity_poly.pdbx_seq_one_letter_code
_entity_poly.pdbx_strand_id
1 'polypeptide(L)'
;MLLRVLVWAVSGVVLVAVAAMVAIQVVAQREYGPVLEQYQADATAHVETYCREHARLAEEPWFHEPRPHGDAGPLLNAWLGSDDARPLPAGSPLHVPAHLPQQNHGWEDWVTEEVDLSGLDFAWMRQLHGFDHWNPIHGTAASPDARFDLVAASVQNVSLLQLWSKFRLRHALQTGAYAEAAQDVRQLAWLAYRTDTLIGGMVGIALLRLEARAHASLENPPAAWRPMSEAQLERFFAIVWASTAYSSVATPMEVSQRAHACGTAIGRCIGLTEAAFGARLLEPFAKRSYPEAYAALEAKSSEAACATPVLRTILERGVTLLDFEDAALFMDLTPPPLMKALPERLWLAHVANLELAAGLSERLARLKALGAPSASPPPAEAP
;
A
#
# COMPACT_ATOMS: atom_id res chain seq x y z
N MET A 1 -33.67 -45.00 31.08
CA MET A 1 -32.20 -45.15 31.16
C MET A 1 -31.49 -44.49 29.98
N LEU A 2 -31.90 -44.79 28.74
CA LEU A 2 -31.37 -44.19 27.50
C LEU A 2 -31.29 -42.65 27.50
N LEU A 3 -32.36 -41.95 27.88
CA LEU A 3 -32.37 -40.47 27.90
C LEU A 3 -31.29 -39.88 28.83
N ARG A 4 -31.04 -40.50 29.99
CA ARG A 4 -30.00 -40.03 30.93
C ARG A 4 -28.61 -40.22 30.34
N VAL A 5 -28.35 -41.37 29.72
CA VAL A 5 -27.05 -41.65 29.07
C VAL A 5 -26.81 -40.67 27.91
N LEU A 6 -27.83 -40.38 27.11
CA LEU A 6 -27.74 -39.41 26.02
C LEU A 6 -27.40 -38.00 26.55
N VAL A 7 -28.06 -37.53 27.60
CA VAL A 7 -27.79 -36.22 28.20
C VAL A 7 -26.34 -36.13 28.69
N TRP A 8 -25.85 -37.15 29.41
CA TRP A 8 -24.45 -37.17 29.87
C TRP A 8 -23.45 -37.18 28.72
N ALA A 9 -23.71 -37.94 27.65
CA ALA A 9 -22.85 -37.96 26.48
C ALA A 9 -22.81 -36.61 25.77
N VAL A 10 -23.97 -35.98 25.56
CA VAL A 10 -24.06 -34.64 24.94
C VAL A 10 -23.38 -33.59 25.80
N SER A 11 -23.62 -33.57 27.12
CA SER A 11 -22.95 -32.65 28.03
C SER A 11 -21.43 -32.84 28.04
N GLY A 12 -20.95 -34.09 27.98
CA GLY A 12 -19.52 -34.39 27.88
C GLY A 12 -18.90 -33.84 26.59
N VAL A 13 -19.55 -34.05 25.45
CA VAL A 13 -19.08 -33.52 24.14
C VAL A 13 -19.07 -31.99 24.15
N VAL A 14 -20.12 -31.35 24.66
CA VAL A 14 -20.19 -29.88 24.77
C VAL A 14 -19.08 -29.34 25.66
N LEU A 15 -18.81 -29.97 26.81
CA LEU A 15 -17.75 -29.56 27.71
C LEU A 15 -16.35 -29.65 27.06
N VAL A 16 -16.08 -30.75 26.35
CA VAL A 16 -14.81 -30.93 25.62
C VAL A 16 -14.67 -29.88 24.52
N ALA A 17 -15.73 -29.60 23.77
CA ALA A 17 -15.71 -28.56 22.72
C ALA A 17 -15.44 -27.17 23.32
N VAL A 18 -16.08 -26.81 24.43
CA VAL A 18 -15.82 -25.54 25.13
C VAL A 18 -14.39 -25.47 25.65
N ALA A 19 -13.89 -26.54 26.28
CA ALA A 19 -12.51 -26.60 26.76
C ALA A 19 -11.49 -26.45 25.62
N ALA A 20 -11.75 -27.09 24.47
CA ALA A 20 -10.91 -26.94 23.28
C ALA A 20 -10.93 -25.50 22.75
N MET A 21 -12.11 -24.86 22.66
CA MET A 21 -12.22 -23.45 22.25
C MET A 21 -11.44 -22.51 23.17
N VAL A 22 -11.55 -22.69 24.49
CA VAL A 22 -10.79 -21.91 25.47
C VAL A 22 -9.29 -22.17 25.34
N ALA A 23 -8.86 -23.42 25.16
CA ALA A 23 -7.45 -23.75 24.96
C ALA A 23 -6.89 -23.09 23.69
N ILE A 24 -7.62 -23.14 22.57
CA ILE A 24 -7.23 -22.46 21.32
C ILE A 24 -7.11 -20.96 21.53
N GLN A 25 -8.09 -20.34 22.21
CA GLN A 25 -8.04 -18.91 22.51
C GLN A 25 -6.84 -18.55 23.39
N VAL A 26 -6.53 -19.35 24.41
CA VAL A 26 -5.36 -19.13 25.29
C VAL A 26 -4.05 -19.30 24.51
N VAL A 27 -3.96 -20.29 23.61
CA VAL A 27 -2.78 -20.46 22.75
C VAL A 27 -2.61 -19.27 21.82
N ALA A 28 -3.67 -18.84 21.14
CA ALA A 28 -3.63 -17.66 20.27
C ALA A 28 -3.23 -16.40 21.04
N GLN A 29 -3.76 -16.18 22.24
CA GLN A 29 -3.35 -15.04 23.08
C GLN A 29 -1.88 -15.12 23.51
N ARG A 30 -1.36 -16.30 23.83
CA ARG A 30 0.05 -16.48 24.19
C ARG A 30 1.00 -16.28 23.01
N GLU A 31 0.55 -16.65 21.81
CA GLU A 31 1.35 -16.53 20.59
C GLU A 31 1.35 -15.09 20.05
N TYR A 32 0.17 -14.47 19.93
CA TYR A 32 0.01 -13.16 19.30
C TYR A 32 0.03 -11.98 20.27
N GLY A 33 -0.36 -12.20 21.53
CA GLY A 33 -0.41 -11.16 22.57
C GLY A 33 0.92 -10.42 22.72
N PRO A 34 2.06 -11.12 22.92
CA PRO A 34 3.36 -10.47 23.06
C PRO A 34 3.78 -9.68 21.80
N VAL A 35 3.42 -10.15 20.61
CA VAL A 35 3.72 -9.44 19.35
C VAL A 35 2.92 -8.15 19.26
N LEU A 36 1.63 -8.19 19.59
CA LEU A 36 0.77 -7.01 19.60
C LEU A 36 1.19 -6.01 20.69
N GLU A 37 1.52 -6.48 21.89
CA GLU A 37 2.03 -5.64 22.99
C GLU A 37 3.34 -4.95 22.60
N GLN A 38 4.29 -5.70 22.01
CA GLN A 38 5.55 -5.15 21.51
C GLN A 38 5.31 -4.11 20.42
N TYR A 39 4.41 -4.40 19.47
CA TYR A 39 4.03 -3.46 18.43
C TYR A 39 3.41 -2.17 19.01
N GLN A 40 2.51 -2.28 19.99
CA GLN A 40 1.89 -1.11 20.63
C GLN A 40 2.92 -0.27 21.38
N ALA A 41 3.84 -0.92 22.10
CA ALA A 41 4.95 -0.26 22.76
C ALA A 41 5.85 0.47 21.73
N ASP A 42 6.16 -0.17 20.61
CA ASP A 42 6.95 0.41 19.52
C ASP A 42 6.25 1.60 18.85
N ALA A 43 4.97 1.48 18.53
CA ALA A 43 4.19 2.58 17.96
C ALA A 43 4.19 3.78 18.91
N THR A 44 3.99 3.54 20.20
CA THR A 44 4.02 4.58 21.24
C THR A 44 5.40 5.24 21.34
N ALA A 45 6.46 4.45 21.36
CA ALA A 45 7.83 4.95 21.49
C ALA A 45 8.30 5.76 20.28
N HIS A 46 7.78 5.47 19.08
CA HIS A 46 8.28 6.04 17.82
C HIS A 46 7.35 7.07 17.15
N VAL A 47 6.20 7.40 17.72
CA VAL A 47 5.26 8.39 17.12
C VAL A 47 5.88 9.77 16.95
N GLU A 48 6.78 10.20 17.83
CA GLU A 48 7.50 11.47 17.67
C GLU A 48 8.50 11.43 16.51
N THR A 49 9.13 10.28 16.29
CA THR A 49 10.01 10.09 15.13
C THR A 49 9.17 10.11 13.85
N TYR A 50 7.99 9.47 13.85
CA TYR A 50 7.05 9.58 12.75
C TYR A 50 6.66 11.03 12.46
N CYS A 51 6.19 11.80 13.45
CA CYS A 51 5.82 13.20 13.26
C CYS A 51 6.99 14.06 12.75
N ARG A 52 8.21 13.87 13.28
CA ARG A 52 9.39 14.64 12.86
C ARG A 52 9.79 14.32 11.42
N GLU A 53 9.87 13.04 11.06
CA GLU A 53 10.21 12.67 9.69
C GLU A 53 9.11 13.09 8.71
N HIS A 54 7.85 13.02 9.13
CA HIS A 54 6.72 13.55 8.36
C HIS A 54 6.86 15.04 8.08
N ALA A 55 7.16 15.85 9.10
CA ALA A 55 7.40 17.29 8.95
C ALA A 55 8.57 17.59 8.00
N ARG A 56 9.67 16.81 8.06
CA ARG A 56 10.80 16.97 7.13
C ARG A 56 10.42 16.62 5.70
N LEU A 57 9.67 15.53 5.50
CA LEU A 57 9.20 15.15 4.17
C LEU A 57 8.21 16.18 3.61
N ALA A 58 7.43 16.80 4.49
CA ALA A 58 6.50 17.87 4.12
C ALA A 58 7.20 19.13 3.60
N GLU A 59 8.51 19.28 3.73
CA GLU A 59 9.26 20.40 3.14
C GLU A 59 9.62 20.15 1.66
N GLU A 60 9.47 18.92 1.16
CA GLU A 60 9.86 18.58 -0.20
C GLU A 60 8.99 19.31 -1.24
N PRO A 61 9.59 20.02 -2.22
CA PRO A 61 8.85 20.81 -3.22
C PRO A 61 7.78 20.02 -3.99
N TRP A 62 8.02 18.73 -4.23
CA TRP A 62 7.10 17.85 -4.96
C TRP A 62 5.68 17.80 -4.36
N PHE A 63 5.55 17.92 -3.02
CA PHE A 63 4.24 17.95 -2.35
C PHE A 63 3.53 19.30 -2.45
N HIS A 64 4.22 20.36 -2.87
CA HIS A 64 3.69 21.73 -2.98
C HIS A 64 3.49 22.22 -4.40
N GLU A 65 3.91 21.43 -5.39
CA GLU A 65 3.69 21.73 -6.80
C GLU A 65 2.17 21.87 -7.07
N PRO A 66 1.70 23.01 -7.61
CA PRO A 66 0.30 23.19 -7.92
C PRO A 66 -0.11 22.26 -9.05
N ARG A 67 -1.25 21.59 -8.90
CA ARG A 67 -1.77 20.64 -9.89
C ARG A 67 -3.24 20.96 -10.19
N PRO A 68 -3.67 20.92 -11.47
CA PRO A 68 -5.06 21.13 -11.82
C PRO A 68 -5.94 20.06 -11.19
N HIS A 69 -7.09 20.45 -10.66
CA HIS A 69 -8.02 19.48 -10.11
C HIS A 69 -8.63 18.62 -11.21
N GLY A 70 -8.50 17.29 -11.10
CA GLY A 70 -9.02 16.35 -12.08
C GLY A 70 -8.68 14.89 -11.74
N ASP A 71 -9.61 13.99 -12.07
CA ASP A 71 -9.44 12.54 -11.94
C ASP A 71 -8.87 11.93 -13.23
N ALA A 72 -7.68 11.32 -13.16
CA ALA A 72 -7.06 10.60 -14.26
C ALA A 72 -7.63 9.18 -14.47
N GLY A 73 -8.48 8.68 -13.56
CA GLY A 73 -9.09 7.35 -13.60
C GLY A 73 -9.79 6.99 -14.91
N PRO A 74 -10.65 7.85 -15.49
CA PRO A 74 -11.29 7.58 -16.78
C PRO A 74 -10.30 7.27 -17.93
N LEU A 75 -9.10 7.87 -17.91
CA LEU A 75 -8.07 7.64 -18.91
C LEU A 75 -7.21 6.42 -18.55
N LEU A 76 -6.58 6.45 -17.37
CA LEU A 76 -5.60 5.44 -16.96
C LEU A 76 -6.23 4.06 -16.83
N ASN A 77 -7.42 3.94 -16.24
CA ASN A 77 -8.09 2.64 -16.08
C ASN A 77 -8.52 2.07 -17.45
N ALA A 78 -8.90 2.94 -18.38
CA ALA A 78 -9.24 2.53 -19.75
C ALA A 78 -8.02 2.10 -20.57
N TRP A 79 -6.80 2.54 -20.22
CA TRP A 79 -5.58 2.18 -20.93
C TRP A 79 -4.86 0.96 -20.35
N LEU A 80 -4.88 0.79 -19.03
CA LEU A 80 -4.16 -0.27 -18.32
C LEU A 80 -4.89 -1.62 -18.36
N GLY A 81 -6.22 -1.61 -18.49
CA GLY A 81 -7.02 -2.83 -18.36
C GLY A 81 -7.08 -3.33 -16.91
N SER A 82 -7.95 -4.30 -16.66
CA SER A 82 -8.26 -4.76 -15.29
C SER A 82 -7.45 -5.99 -14.84
N ASP A 83 -6.53 -6.52 -15.67
CA ASP A 83 -5.83 -7.78 -15.41
C ASP A 83 -4.58 -7.90 -16.32
N ASP A 84 -3.44 -8.29 -15.74
CA ASP A 84 -2.16 -8.49 -16.47
C ASP A 84 -2.25 -9.58 -17.53
N ALA A 85 -3.18 -10.53 -17.39
CA ALA A 85 -3.40 -11.60 -18.36
C ALA A 85 -4.22 -11.16 -19.59
N ARG A 86 -4.84 -9.98 -19.56
CA ARG A 86 -5.67 -9.50 -20.66
C ARG A 86 -4.86 -8.60 -21.60
N PRO A 87 -5.06 -8.71 -22.92
CA PRO A 87 -4.46 -7.77 -23.85
C PRO A 87 -4.94 -6.36 -23.52
N LEU A 88 -4.05 -5.38 -23.68
CA LEU A 88 -4.39 -3.97 -23.50
C LEU A 88 -5.57 -3.59 -24.42
N PRO A 89 -6.46 -2.70 -23.99
CA PRO A 89 -7.57 -2.25 -24.82
C PRO A 89 -7.10 -1.66 -26.15
N ALA A 90 -7.83 -1.95 -27.23
CA ALA A 90 -7.48 -1.45 -28.56
C ALA A 90 -7.35 0.08 -28.55
N GLY A 91 -6.24 0.60 -29.07
CA GLY A 91 -5.94 2.03 -29.06
C GLY A 91 -5.33 2.56 -27.77
N SER A 92 -5.05 1.70 -26.77
CA SER A 92 -4.27 2.11 -25.59
C SER A 92 -2.89 2.62 -26.04
N PRO A 93 -2.46 3.82 -25.61
CA PRO A 93 -1.13 4.35 -25.92
C PRO A 93 -0.03 3.57 -25.21
N LEU A 94 -0.39 2.66 -24.30
CA LEU A 94 0.55 1.89 -23.50
C LEU A 94 1.03 0.60 -24.21
N HIS A 95 0.57 0.33 -25.43
CA HIS A 95 1.09 -0.78 -26.23
C HIS A 95 2.59 -0.58 -26.49
N VAL A 96 3.40 -1.53 -25.99
CA VAL A 96 4.84 -1.53 -26.22
C VAL A 96 5.13 -2.18 -27.57
N PRO A 97 5.78 -1.48 -28.53
CA PRO A 97 6.21 -2.08 -29.79
C PRO A 97 7.03 -3.35 -29.57
N ALA A 98 6.79 -4.38 -30.40
CA ALA A 98 7.39 -5.71 -30.23
C ALA A 98 8.93 -5.74 -30.31
N HIS A 99 9.56 -4.73 -30.91
CA HIS A 99 11.01 -4.61 -31.00
C HIS A 99 11.65 -4.04 -29.74
N LEU A 100 10.85 -3.49 -28.81
CA LEU A 100 11.35 -2.94 -27.56
C LEU A 100 11.36 -4.00 -26.45
N PRO A 101 12.27 -3.91 -25.47
CA PRO A 101 12.28 -4.80 -24.33
C PRO A 101 10.97 -4.68 -23.55
N GLN A 102 10.29 -5.82 -23.37
CA GLN A 102 9.03 -5.90 -22.60
C GLN A 102 9.27 -6.34 -21.16
N GLN A 103 10.45 -6.89 -20.86
CA GLN A 103 10.80 -7.30 -19.51
C GLN A 103 11.33 -6.13 -18.69
N ASN A 104 10.98 -6.12 -17.41
CA ASN A 104 11.40 -5.10 -16.48
C ASN A 104 12.86 -5.32 -16.03
N HIS A 105 13.83 -5.06 -16.91
CA HIS A 105 15.26 -5.11 -16.57
C HIS A 105 15.65 -4.02 -15.55
N GLY A 106 16.78 -4.20 -14.86
CA GLY A 106 17.33 -3.19 -13.96
C GLY A 106 17.65 -1.89 -14.70
N TRP A 107 17.64 -0.73 -14.02
CA TRP A 107 17.90 0.55 -14.67
C TRP A 107 19.29 0.57 -15.34
N GLU A 108 20.26 -0.08 -14.71
CA GLU A 108 21.64 -0.18 -15.15
C GLU A 108 21.75 -0.87 -16.51
N ASP A 109 21.01 -1.96 -16.72
CA ASP A 109 20.93 -2.66 -18.01
C ASP A 109 20.34 -1.73 -19.08
N TRP A 110 19.23 -1.06 -18.74
CA TRP A 110 18.49 -0.16 -19.63
C TRP A 110 19.32 1.03 -20.15
N VAL A 111 20.21 1.60 -19.33
CA VAL A 111 21.03 2.75 -19.74
C VAL A 111 22.08 2.37 -20.79
N THR A 112 22.51 1.11 -20.80
CA THR A 112 23.55 0.63 -21.72
C THR A 112 22.98 0.06 -23.02
N GLU A 113 21.70 -0.29 -23.04
CA GLU A 113 21.06 -0.90 -24.20
C GLU A 113 20.86 0.12 -25.36
N GLU A 114 21.19 -0.33 -26.57
CA GLU A 114 20.90 0.40 -27.81
C GLU A 114 19.45 0.17 -28.22
N VAL A 115 18.57 1.04 -27.71
CA VAL A 115 17.13 0.99 -27.99
C VAL A 115 16.72 2.21 -28.80
N ASP A 116 16.08 1.98 -29.96
CA ASP A 116 15.48 3.03 -30.77
C ASP A 116 14.12 3.42 -30.19
N LEU A 117 14.06 4.62 -29.58
CA LEU A 117 12.86 5.17 -28.97
C LEU A 117 12.22 6.26 -29.82
N SER A 118 12.75 6.53 -31.02
CA SER A 118 12.31 7.65 -31.87
C SER A 118 10.87 7.53 -32.36
N GLY A 119 10.35 6.29 -32.42
CA GLY A 119 8.97 6.00 -32.80
C GLY A 119 7.94 6.04 -31.66
N LEU A 120 8.35 6.29 -30.41
CA LEU A 120 7.44 6.33 -29.26
C LEU A 120 6.77 7.70 -29.10
N ASP A 121 5.47 7.68 -28.84
CA ASP A 121 4.70 8.88 -28.50
C ASP A 121 4.53 9.00 -26.98
N PHE A 122 5.09 10.08 -26.42
CA PHE A 122 4.98 10.42 -25.00
C PHE A 122 3.94 11.51 -24.72
N ALA A 123 3.18 11.97 -25.72
CA ALA A 123 2.17 13.02 -25.56
C ALA A 123 1.09 12.63 -24.53
N TRP A 124 0.78 11.34 -24.39
CA TRP A 124 -0.16 10.86 -23.38
C TRP A 124 0.32 11.14 -21.95
N MET A 125 1.63 11.07 -21.67
CA MET A 125 2.15 11.42 -20.34
C MET A 125 1.96 12.91 -20.07
N ARG A 126 2.14 13.75 -21.09
CA ARG A 126 1.89 15.19 -20.98
C ARG A 126 0.42 15.49 -20.68
N GLN A 127 -0.50 14.72 -21.26
CA GLN A 127 -1.93 14.84 -20.98
C GLN A 127 -2.24 14.64 -19.49
N LEU A 128 -1.44 13.83 -18.78
CA LEU A 128 -1.64 13.54 -17.36
C LEU A 128 -1.41 14.75 -16.43
N HIS A 129 -0.78 15.82 -16.91
CA HIS A 129 -0.61 17.07 -16.15
C HIS A 129 -1.93 17.82 -15.93
N GLY A 130 -3.01 17.42 -16.60
CA GLY A 130 -4.35 17.97 -16.39
C GLY A 130 -5.09 17.44 -15.15
N PHE A 131 -4.45 16.59 -14.34
CA PHE A 131 -5.08 15.85 -13.24
C PHE A 131 -4.27 15.97 -11.94
N ASP A 132 -4.91 15.86 -10.79
CA ASP A 132 -4.27 15.89 -9.46
C ASP A 132 -4.41 14.58 -8.69
N HIS A 133 -5.24 13.65 -9.16
CA HIS A 133 -5.40 12.33 -8.57
C HIS A 133 -5.78 11.29 -9.62
N TRP A 134 -5.65 10.02 -9.24
CA TRP A 134 -6.08 8.88 -10.04
C TRP A 134 -7.00 8.03 -9.18
N ASN A 135 -8.29 8.00 -9.51
CA ASN A 135 -9.23 7.08 -8.89
C ASN A 135 -9.09 5.67 -9.50
N PRO A 136 -8.47 4.69 -8.79
CA PRO A 136 -8.19 3.38 -9.35
C PRO A 136 -9.45 2.53 -9.55
N ILE A 137 -10.58 2.94 -8.95
CA ILE A 137 -11.85 2.21 -9.04
C ILE A 137 -12.85 2.85 -10.01
N HIS A 138 -12.49 3.96 -10.66
CA HIS A 138 -13.34 4.59 -11.66
C HIS A 138 -13.64 3.62 -12.81
N GLY A 139 -14.91 3.46 -13.16
CA GLY A 139 -15.33 2.60 -14.27
C GLY A 139 -15.15 1.10 -14.03
N THR A 140 -14.76 0.67 -12.82
CA THR A 140 -14.77 -0.75 -12.48
C THR A 140 -16.21 -1.25 -12.54
N ALA A 141 -16.45 -2.27 -13.36
CA ALA A 141 -17.79 -2.81 -13.62
C ALA A 141 -18.37 -3.60 -12.42
N ALA A 142 -17.89 -3.34 -11.20
CA ALA A 142 -18.41 -3.97 -10.01
C ALA A 142 -19.86 -3.51 -9.81
N SER A 143 -20.79 -4.48 -9.76
CA SER A 143 -22.18 -4.21 -9.39
C SER A 143 -22.22 -3.35 -8.11
N PRO A 144 -23.12 -2.37 -7.99
CA PRO A 144 -23.32 -1.62 -6.74
C PRO A 144 -23.50 -2.53 -5.52
N ASP A 145 -24.06 -3.73 -5.73
CA ASP A 145 -24.31 -4.73 -4.67
C ASP A 145 -23.11 -5.68 -4.44
N ALA A 146 -22.10 -5.65 -5.31
CA ALA A 146 -20.93 -6.50 -5.15
C ALA A 146 -20.03 -5.99 -4.01
N ARG A 147 -19.49 -6.94 -3.24
CA ARG A 147 -18.43 -6.65 -2.28
C ARG A 147 -17.21 -6.09 -2.99
N PHE A 148 -16.54 -5.14 -2.34
CA PHE A 148 -15.34 -4.50 -2.84
C PHE A 148 -14.10 -5.16 -2.23
N ASP A 149 -13.24 -5.69 -3.08
CA ASP A 149 -11.93 -6.23 -2.70
C ASP A 149 -10.85 -5.27 -3.17
N LEU A 150 -10.16 -4.62 -2.22
CA LEU A 150 -9.10 -3.67 -2.52
C LEU A 150 -7.94 -4.35 -3.26
N VAL A 151 -7.59 -5.58 -2.89
CA VAL A 151 -6.45 -6.27 -3.50
C VAL A 151 -6.78 -6.60 -4.94
N ALA A 152 -7.94 -7.20 -5.22
CA ALA A 152 -8.36 -7.45 -6.60
C ALA A 152 -8.54 -6.15 -7.42
N ALA A 153 -9.04 -5.08 -6.81
CA ALA A 153 -9.27 -3.80 -7.52
C ALA A 153 -8.00 -2.98 -7.74
N SER A 154 -6.93 -3.23 -6.99
CA SER A 154 -5.68 -2.43 -7.02
C SER A 154 -4.60 -2.99 -7.95
N VAL A 155 -4.76 -4.21 -8.49
CA VAL A 155 -3.83 -4.79 -9.49
C VAL A 155 -4.11 -4.19 -10.87
N GLN A 156 -3.81 -2.91 -11.03
CA GLN A 156 -3.56 -2.33 -12.35
C GLN A 156 -2.17 -2.75 -12.81
N ASN A 157 -1.92 -2.80 -14.13
CA ASN A 157 -0.60 -3.13 -14.69
C ASN A 157 0.41 -1.98 -14.46
N VAL A 158 0.75 -1.73 -13.19
CA VAL A 158 1.65 -0.64 -12.76
C VAL A 158 3.09 -0.88 -13.21
N SER A 159 3.46 -2.12 -13.54
CA SER A 159 4.71 -2.45 -14.22
C SER A 159 4.83 -1.72 -15.57
N LEU A 160 3.74 -1.61 -16.31
CA LEU A 160 3.72 -0.92 -17.59
C LEU A 160 4.00 0.59 -17.42
N LEU A 161 3.48 1.20 -16.35
CA LEU A 161 3.77 2.59 -16.02
C LEU A 161 5.26 2.81 -15.73
N GLN A 162 5.89 1.90 -14.97
CA GLN A 162 7.33 1.95 -14.72
C GLN A 162 8.16 1.78 -16.00
N LEU A 163 7.76 0.86 -16.87
CA LEU A 163 8.42 0.63 -18.16
C LEU A 163 8.34 1.88 -19.05
N TRP A 164 7.16 2.50 -19.16
CA TRP A 164 7.00 3.74 -19.91
C TRP A 164 7.78 4.91 -19.32
N SER A 165 7.90 5.00 -17.99
CA SER A 165 8.79 5.99 -17.37
C SER A 165 10.26 5.76 -17.72
N LYS A 166 10.72 4.51 -17.80
CA LYS A 166 12.08 4.19 -18.29
C LYS A 166 12.27 4.64 -19.73
N PHE A 167 11.34 4.31 -20.63
CA PHE A 167 11.38 4.78 -22.02
C PHE A 167 11.43 6.30 -22.09
N ARG A 168 10.60 6.99 -21.32
CA ARG A 168 10.53 8.47 -21.32
C ARG A 168 11.84 9.11 -20.87
N LEU A 169 12.43 8.60 -19.78
CA LEU A 169 13.69 9.10 -19.25
C LEU A 169 14.85 8.76 -20.19
N ARG A 170 14.91 7.55 -20.74
CA ARG A 170 15.95 7.16 -21.70
C ARG A 170 15.89 7.98 -22.98
N HIS A 171 14.69 8.21 -23.52
CA HIS A 171 14.51 9.10 -24.67
C HIS A 171 15.03 10.50 -24.34
N ALA A 172 14.79 11.01 -23.14
CA ALA A 172 15.32 12.30 -22.70
C ALA A 172 16.85 12.32 -22.61
N LEU A 173 17.48 11.22 -22.20
CA LEU A 173 18.94 11.06 -22.23
C LEU A 173 19.51 11.13 -23.66
N GLN A 174 18.75 10.64 -24.66
CA GLN A 174 19.14 10.69 -26.06
C GLN A 174 18.91 12.07 -26.70
N THR A 175 17.82 12.75 -26.34
CA THR A 175 17.41 14.02 -26.98
C THR A 175 17.76 15.28 -26.21
N GLY A 176 18.22 15.16 -24.97
CA GLY A 176 18.48 16.30 -24.07
C GLY A 176 17.24 16.92 -23.42
N ALA A 177 16.04 16.33 -23.60
CA ALA A 177 14.77 16.83 -23.08
C ALA A 177 14.50 16.40 -21.62
N TYR A 178 15.49 16.63 -20.75
CA TYR A 178 15.55 16.08 -19.39
C TYR A 178 14.45 16.62 -18.48
N ALA A 179 14.25 17.94 -18.47
CA ALA A 179 13.34 18.61 -17.55
C ALA A 179 11.88 18.21 -17.82
N GLU A 180 11.48 18.17 -19.09
CA GLU A 180 10.14 17.74 -19.49
C GLU A 180 9.90 16.27 -19.11
N ALA A 181 10.91 15.41 -19.29
CA ALA A 181 10.79 13.99 -18.95
C ALA A 181 10.64 13.76 -17.45
N ALA A 182 11.44 14.47 -16.66
CA ALA A 182 11.34 14.45 -15.20
C ALA A 182 9.95 14.92 -14.74
N GLN A 183 9.42 16.00 -15.33
CA GLN A 183 8.07 16.48 -15.05
C GLN A 183 7.00 15.44 -15.39
N ASP A 184 7.09 14.80 -16.55
CA ASP A 184 6.16 13.74 -16.97
C ASP A 184 6.18 12.54 -16.00
N VAL A 185 7.36 12.08 -15.58
CA VAL A 185 7.50 10.97 -14.63
C VAL A 185 7.05 11.34 -13.22
N ARG A 186 7.38 12.55 -12.74
CA ARG A 186 6.91 13.05 -11.43
C ARG A 186 5.40 13.18 -11.36
N GLN A 187 4.78 13.60 -12.45
CA GLN A 187 3.33 13.69 -12.53
C GLN A 187 2.69 12.30 -12.48
N LEU A 188 3.25 11.32 -13.20
CA LEU A 188 2.78 9.94 -13.10
C LEU A 188 2.99 9.35 -11.68
N ALA A 189 4.12 9.65 -11.04
CA ALA A 189 4.39 9.28 -9.65
C ALA A 189 3.38 9.91 -8.68
N TRP A 190 3.01 11.17 -8.92
CA TRP A 190 2.01 11.87 -8.11
C TRP A 190 0.64 11.22 -8.24
N LEU A 191 0.20 10.94 -9.46
CA LEU A 191 -1.08 10.26 -9.70
C LEU A 191 -1.12 8.88 -9.05
N ALA A 192 -0.05 8.09 -9.15
CA ALA A 192 0.06 6.80 -8.46
C ALA A 192 -0.04 6.96 -6.93
N TYR A 193 0.69 7.90 -6.35
CA TYR A 193 0.61 8.22 -4.92
C TYR A 193 -0.80 8.66 -4.50
N ARG A 194 -1.49 9.47 -5.31
CA ARG A 194 -2.85 9.98 -5.07
C ARG A 194 -3.97 9.01 -5.46
N THR A 195 -3.65 7.73 -5.65
CA THR A 195 -4.66 6.66 -5.58
C THR A 195 -5.16 6.41 -4.15
N ASP A 196 -4.43 6.94 -3.15
CA ASP A 196 -4.66 6.74 -1.72
C ASP A 196 -4.55 5.26 -1.29
N THR A 197 -3.81 4.44 -2.04
CA THR A 197 -3.50 3.04 -1.72
C THR A 197 -2.00 2.85 -1.42
N LEU A 198 -1.65 1.81 -0.66
CA LEU A 198 -0.25 1.49 -0.37
C LEU A 198 0.51 1.16 -1.64
N ILE A 199 -0.07 0.31 -2.49
CA ILE A 199 0.53 -0.08 -3.77
C ILE A 199 0.81 1.17 -4.62
N GLY A 200 -0.16 2.09 -4.74
CA GLY A 200 0.02 3.33 -5.48
C GLY A 200 1.12 4.22 -4.89
N GLY A 201 1.20 4.35 -3.56
CA GLY A 201 2.29 5.04 -2.89
C GLY A 201 3.67 4.43 -3.21
N MET A 202 3.77 3.10 -3.21
CA MET A 202 4.99 2.37 -3.51
C MET A 202 5.42 2.51 -4.97
N VAL A 203 4.44 2.48 -5.90
CA VAL A 203 4.67 2.76 -7.32
C VAL A 203 5.15 4.20 -7.51
N GLY A 204 4.52 5.18 -6.85
CA GLY A 204 4.97 6.57 -6.87
C GLY A 204 6.43 6.72 -6.44
N ILE A 205 6.83 6.10 -5.32
CA ILE A 205 8.22 6.10 -4.85
C ILE A 205 9.16 5.39 -5.86
N ALA A 206 8.74 4.27 -6.43
CA ALA A 206 9.54 3.55 -7.43
C ALA A 206 9.80 4.41 -8.69
N LEU A 207 8.79 5.15 -9.14
CA LEU A 207 8.91 6.08 -10.27
C LEU A 207 9.87 7.24 -9.96
N LEU A 208 9.81 7.81 -8.75
CA LEU A 208 10.76 8.85 -8.32
C LEU A 208 12.20 8.30 -8.18
N ARG A 209 12.37 7.04 -7.76
CA ARG A 209 13.69 6.37 -7.76
C ARG A 209 14.23 6.20 -9.18
N LEU A 210 13.39 5.86 -10.17
CA LEU A 210 13.81 5.81 -11.57
C LEU A 210 14.30 7.17 -12.06
N GLU A 211 13.59 8.24 -11.72
CA GLU A 211 14.02 9.61 -12.01
C GLU A 211 15.38 9.95 -11.38
N ALA A 212 15.56 9.64 -10.09
CA ALA A 212 16.83 9.88 -9.38
C ALA A 212 18.00 9.12 -10.00
N ARG A 213 17.79 7.86 -10.40
CA ARG A 213 18.81 7.06 -11.10
C ARG A 213 19.12 7.59 -12.49
N ALA A 214 18.12 8.07 -13.22
CA ALA A 214 18.33 8.71 -14.52
C ALA A 214 19.15 9.99 -14.40
N HIS A 215 18.85 10.82 -13.40
CA HIS A 215 19.64 12.01 -13.10
C HIS A 215 21.10 11.65 -12.74
N ALA A 216 21.29 10.65 -11.87
CA ALA A 216 22.63 10.20 -11.45
C ALA A 216 23.47 9.57 -12.58
N SER A 217 22.84 9.17 -13.69
CA SER A 217 23.54 8.64 -14.87
C SER A 217 24.19 9.70 -15.75
N LEU A 218 23.89 10.99 -15.51
CA LEU A 218 24.48 12.11 -16.25
C LEU A 218 25.76 12.60 -15.59
N GLU A 219 26.80 12.84 -16.38
CA GLU A 219 28.03 13.49 -15.90
C GLU A 219 27.77 14.94 -15.48
N ASN A 220 26.90 15.64 -16.21
CA ASN A 220 26.55 17.05 -15.98
C ASN A 220 25.03 17.26 -16.06
N PRO A 221 24.26 16.87 -15.03
CA PRO A 221 22.82 17.02 -15.05
C PRO A 221 22.41 18.51 -15.05
N PRO A 222 21.31 18.90 -15.75
CA PRO A 222 20.83 20.27 -15.73
C PRO A 222 20.44 20.74 -14.32
N ALA A 223 20.90 21.92 -13.90
CA ALA A 223 20.64 22.45 -12.55
C ALA A 223 19.15 22.65 -12.19
N ALA A 224 18.29 22.74 -13.19
CA ALA A 224 16.84 22.82 -13.03
C ALA A 224 16.18 21.46 -12.70
N TRP A 225 16.84 20.35 -13.05
CA TRP A 225 16.37 19.01 -12.72
C TRP A 225 16.92 18.61 -11.35
N ARG A 226 16.04 18.56 -10.34
CA ARG A 226 16.40 18.24 -8.95
C ARG A 226 15.53 17.13 -8.41
N PRO A 227 15.84 15.84 -8.67
CA PRO A 227 15.06 14.73 -8.13
C PRO A 227 15.17 14.69 -6.61
N MET A 228 14.25 13.96 -5.96
CA MET A 228 14.45 13.60 -4.56
C MET A 228 15.71 12.74 -4.43
N SER A 229 16.53 13.03 -3.42
CA SER A 229 17.66 12.20 -3.01
C SER A 229 17.19 10.84 -2.48
N GLU A 230 18.09 9.85 -2.47
CA GLU A 230 17.78 8.52 -1.93
C GLU A 230 17.33 8.59 -0.46
N ALA A 231 17.95 9.46 0.35
CA ALA A 231 17.57 9.65 1.75
C ALA A 231 16.13 10.21 1.90
N GLN A 232 15.71 11.11 1.00
CA GLN A 232 14.34 11.62 0.96
C GLN A 232 13.36 10.54 0.51
N LEU A 233 13.74 9.70 -0.45
CA LEU A 233 12.92 8.58 -0.94
C LEU A 233 12.77 7.46 0.09
N GLU A 234 13.83 7.12 0.82
CA GLU A 234 13.76 6.19 1.96
C GLU A 234 12.88 6.75 3.09
N ARG A 235 12.99 8.06 3.37
CA ARG A 235 12.08 8.72 4.32
C ARG A 235 10.63 8.62 3.85
N PHE A 236 10.36 8.91 2.58
CA PHE A 236 9.02 8.82 2.00
C PHE A 236 8.48 7.40 2.10
N PHE A 237 9.28 6.41 1.74
CA PHE A 237 8.95 5.00 1.88
C PHE A 237 8.57 4.65 3.32
N ALA A 238 9.41 5.00 4.29
CA ALA A 238 9.16 4.66 5.69
C ALA A 238 7.88 5.31 6.22
N ILE A 239 7.59 6.55 5.82
CA ILE A 239 6.36 7.26 6.23
C ILE A 239 5.12 6.62 5.62
N VAL A 240 5.14 6.33 4.31
CA VAL A 240 4.02 5.64 3.64
C VAL A 240 3.74 4.30 4.31
N TRP A 241 4.78 3.51 4.56
CA TRP A 241 4.65 2.21 5.18
C TRP A 241 4.18 2.29 6.65
N ALA A 242 4.75 3.20 7.44
CA ALA A 242 4.37 3.43 8.83
C ALA A 242 2.95 4.02 8.97
N SER A 243 2.45 4.77 7.99
CA SER A 243 1.09 5.32 8.02
C SER A 243 0.02 4.23 8.13
N THR A 244 0.25 3.06 7.51
CA THR A 244 -0.62 1.88 7.60
C THR A 244 -0.55 1.26 8.99
N ALA A 245 0.64 1.24 9.61
CA ALA A 245 0.80 0.80 10.98
C ALA A 245 0.03 1.73 11.92
N TYR A 246 0.27 3.05 11.90
CA TYR A 246 -0.38 3.99 12.82
C TYR A 246 -1.89 4.15 12.64
N SER A 247 -2.45 3.69 11.52
CA SER A 247 -3.90 3.71 11.28
C SER A 247 -4.57 2.39 11.66
N SER A 248 -3.80 1.35 11.98
CA SER A 248 -4.30 0.02 12.32
C SER A 248 -5.20 0.05 13.56
N VAL A 249 -6.22 -0.82 13.58
CA VAL A 249 -7.06 -1.05 14.77
C VAL A 249 -6.29 -1.65 15.95
N ALA A 250 -5.07 -2.14 15.72
CA ALA A 250 -4.17 -2.61 16.77
C ALA A 250 -3.34 -1.49 17.42
N THR A 251 -3.24 -0.31 16.80
CA THR A 251 -2.52 0.85 17.36
C THR A 251 -3.31 1.43 18.53
N PRO A 252 -2.65 1.84 19.64
CA PRO A 252 -3.35 2.57 20.70
C PRO A 252 -4.02 3.83 20.12
N MET A 253 -5.27 4.07 20.51
CA MET A 253 -6.10 5.12 19.90
C MET A 253 -5.45 6.51 19.99
N GLU A 254 -4.87 6.85 21.15
CA GLU A 254 -4.21 8.15 21.34
C GLU A 254 -2.98 8.31 20.44
N VAL A 255 -2.26 7.22 20.20
CA VAL A 255 -1.09 7.19 19.31
C VAL A 255 -1.51 7.36 17.85
N SER A 256 -2.58 6.68 17.43
CA SER A 256 -3.14 6.80 16.07
C SER A 256 -3.65 8.22 15.81
N GLN A 257 -4.42 8.79 16.74
CA GLN A 257 -4.90 10.18 16.65
C GLN A 257 -3.75 11.19 16.56
N ARG A 258 -2.70 11.00 17.36
CA ARG A 258 -1.49 11.84 17.29
C ARG A 258 -0.79 11.70 15.95
N ALA A 259 -0.63 10.48 15.44
CA ALA A 259 -0.01 10.23 14.14
C ALA A 259 -0.78 10.90 12.99
N HIS A 260 -2.12 10.88 13.02
CA HIS A 260 -2.97 11.55 12.02
C HIS A 260 -2.93 13.08 12.11
N ALA A 261 -2.56 13.62 13.26
CA ALA A 261 -2.36 15.05 13.48
C ALA A 261 -0.95 15.54 13.10
N CYS A 262 -0.02 14.65 12.73
CA CYS A 262 1.30 15.05 12.25
C CYS A 262 1.19 15.75 10.87
N GLY A 263 1.52 17.05 10.82
CA GLY A 263 1.89 17.76 9.58
C GLY A 263 0.88 17.73 8.42
N THR A 264 1.41 17.74 7.19
CA THR A 264 0.65 17.92 5.92
C THR A 264 -0.07 16.65 5.42
N ALA A 265 -0.42 15.73 6.31
CA ALA A 265 -1.19 14.53 5.97
C ALA A 265 -0.59 13.58 4.90
N ILE A 266 0.71 13.69 4.59
CA ILE A 266 1.41 12.75 3.69
C ILE A 266 1.19 11.31 4.17
N GLY A 267 0.71 10.45 3.29
CA GLY A 267 0.38 9.06 3.61
C GLY A 267 -0.85 8.86 4.50
N ARG A 268 -1.52 9.90 5.02
CA ARG A 268 -2.70 9.73 5.91
C ARG A 268 -3.83 8.96 5.21
N CYS A 269 -4.15 9.32 3.98
CA CYS A 269 -5.20 8.65 3.22
C CYS A 269 -4.82 7.22 2.80
N ILE A 270 -3.53 6.97 2.53
CA ILE A 270 -3.01 5.62 2.34
C ILE A 270 -3.20 4.80 3.62
N GLY A 271 -2.73 5.31 4.75
CA GLY A 271 -2.86 4.65 6.05
C GLY A 271 -4.31 4.33 6.41
N LEU A 272 -5.23 5.28 6.25
CA LEU A 272 -6.65 5.08 6.51
C LEU A 272 -7.29 4.08 5.55
N THR A 273 -6.95 4.12 4.26
CA THR A 273 -7.48 3.17 3.25
C THR A 273 -7.07 1.74 3.58
N GLU A 274 -5.78 1.51 3.85
CA GLU A 274 -5.28 0.18 4.20
C GLU A 274 -5.81 -0.30 5.55
N ALA A 275 -5.93 0.60 6.53
CA ALA A 275 -6.51 0.27 7.82
C ALA A 275 -8.00 -0.06 7.71
N ALA A 276 -8.76 0.68 6.90
CA ALA A 276 -10.15 0.37 6.62
C ALA A 276 -10.29 -0.98 5.93
N PHE A 277 -9.40 -1.31 4.99
CA PHE A 277 -9.39 -2.61 4.32
C PHE A 277 -9.11 -3.74 5.32
N GLY A 278 -8.04 -3.63 6.11
CA GLY A 278 -7.72 -4.60 7.15
C GLY A 278 -8.82 -4.73 8.21
N ALA A 279 -9.39 -3.62 8.67
CA ALA A 279 -10.49 -3.63 9.64
C ALA A 279 -11.74 -4.30 9.07
N ARG A 280 -12.13 -3.99 7.83
CA ARG A 280 -13.29 -4.63 7.17
C ARG A 280 -13.06 -6.12 6.93
N LEU A 281 -11.88 -6.50 6.47
CA LEU A 281 -11.49 -7.89 6.28
C LEU A 281 -11.68 -8.70 7.58
N LEU A 282 -11.25 -8.14 8.71
CA LEU A 282 -11.21 -8.80 10.01
C LEU A 282 -12.45 -8.57 10.89
N GLU A 283 -13.41 -7.76 10.42
CA GLU A 283 -14.53 -7.26 11.22
C GLU A 283 -15.30 -8.37 11.99
N PRO A 284 -15.67 -9.52 11.37
CA PRO A 284 -16.45 -10.55 12.06
C PRO A 284 -15.77 -11.17 13.29
N PHE A 285 -14.45 -11.00 13.40
CA PHE A 285 -13.60 -11.64 14.42
C PHE A 285 -12.95 -10.63 15.36
N ALA A 286 -12.56 -9.46 14.86
CA ALA A 286 -11.81 -8.46 15.62
C ALA A 286 -12.67 -7.35 16.24
N LYS A 287 -13.79 -6.96 15.62
CA LYS A 287 -14.59 -5.79 16.07
C LYS A 287 -15.04 -5.89 17.52
N ARG A 288 -15.39 -7.09 17.99
CA ARG A 288 -15.80 -7.31 19.39
C ARG A 288 -14.67 -7.04 20.39
N SER A 289 -13.43 -7.32 20.01
CA SER A 289 -12.25 -7.11 20.85
C SER A 289 -11.74 -5.68 20.77
N TYR A 290 -12.02 -4.97 19.68
CA TYR A 290 -11.54 -3.60 19.42
C TYR A 290 -12.67 -2.61 19.05
N PRO A 291 -13.78 -2.54 19.80
CA PRO A 291 -14.95 -1.75 19.36
C PRO A 291 -14.64 -0.26 19.23
N GLU A 292 -13.84 0.29 20.15
CA GLU A 292 -13.46 1.71 20.15
C GLU A 292 -12.52 2.05 18.99
N ALA A 293 -11.57 1.16 18.66
CA ALA A 293 -10.66 1.38 17.54
C ALA A 293 -11.38 1.38 16.20
N TYR A 294 -12.39 0.50 16.02
CA TYR A 294 -13.24 0.50 14.82
C TYR A 294 -14.05 1.79 14.71
N ALA A 295 -14.68 2.23 15.80
CA ALA A 295 -15.44 3.48 15.82
C ALA A 295 -14.54 4.70 15.54
N ALA A 296 -13.33 4.73 16.09
CA ALA A 296 -12.36 5.79 15.86
C ALA A 296 -11.89 5.81 14.38
N LEU A 297 -11.64 4.64 13.79
CA LEU A 297 -11.26 4.53 12.37
C LEU A 297 -12.38 5.02 11.45
N GLU A 298 -13.64 4.63 11.70
CA GLU A 298 -14.80 5.08 10.93
C GLU A 298 -14.98 6.59 11.02
N ALA A 299 -14.93 7.15 12.24
CA ALA A 299 -15.00 8.59 12.48
C ALA A 299 -13.89 9.34 11.72
N LYS A 300 -12.63 8.92 11.88
CA LYS A 300 -11.48 9.55 11.20
C LYS A 300 -11.57 9.44 9.69
N SER A 301 -12.07 8.33 9.18
CA SER A 301 -12.26 8.13 7.74
C SER A 301 -13.33 9.06 7.16
N SER A 302 -14.40 9.31 7.92
CA SER A 302 -15.46 10.26 7.50
C SER A 302 -14.99 11.72 7.50
N GLU A 303 -14.05 12.07 8.38
CA GLU A 303 -13.46 13.42 8.47
C GLU A 303 -12.34 13.65 7.44
N ALA A 304 -11.75 12.58 6.90
CA ALA A 304 -10.59 12.67 6.03
C ALA A 304 -10.96 13.15 4.62
N ALA A 305 -10.37 14.26 4.19
CA ALA A 305 -10.46 14.75 2.81
C ALA A 305 -9.50 13.99 1.88
N CYS A 306 -9.78 12.71 1.62
CA CYS A 306 -9.02 11.90 0.65
C CYS A 306 -9.44 12.21 -0.79
N ALA A 307 -8.52 12.01 -1.74
CA ALA A 307 -8.76 12.36 -3.14
C ALA A 307 -9.72 11.37 -3.80
N THR A 308 -9.63 10.10 -3.42
CA THR A 308 -10.39 9.03 -4.05
C THR A 308 -11.54 8.55 -3.17
N PRO A 309 -12.60 7.97 -3.77
CA PRO A 309 -13.69 7.33 -3.02
C PRO A 309 -13.31 5.94 -2.46
N VAL A 310 -12.06 5.49 -2.60
CA VAL A 310 -11.65 4.11 -2.26
C VAL A 310 -11.88 3.82 -0.77
N LEU A 311 -11.43 4.71 0.12
CA LEU A 311 -11.62 4.59 1.57
C LEU A 311 -13.10 4.36 1.94
N ARG A 312 -13.98 5.21 1.43
CA ARG A 312 -15.42 5.10 1.66
C ARG A 312 -16.00 3.81 1.07
N THR A 313 -15.59 3.43 -0.13
CA THR A 313 -16.04 2.20 -0.79
C THR A 313 -15.69 0.96 0.03
N ILE A 314 -14.50 0.93 0.63
CA ILE A 314 -14.09 -0.14 1.54
C ILE A 314 -14.97 -0.18 2.79
N LEU A 315 -15.22 0.96 3.43
CA LEU A 315 -16.05 0.99 4.65
C LEU A 315 -17.48 0.51 4.38
N GLU A 316 -18.07 0.91 3.25
CA GLU A 316 -19.45 0.57 2.89
C GLU A 316 -19.59 -0.86 2.37
N ARG A 317 -18.63 -1.31 1.55
CA ARG A 317 -18.78 -2.53 0.72
C ARG A 317 -17.62 -3.50 0.81
N GLY A 318 -16.59 -3.20 1.60
CA GLY A 318 -15.40 -4.04 1.74
C GLY A 318 -15.74 -5.48 2.08
N VAL A 319 -15.04 -6.40 1.42
CA VAL A 319 -15.04 -7.83 1.73
C VAL A 319 -14.60 -8.08 3.18
N THR A 320 -15.10 -9.17 3.74
CA THR A 320 -14.72 -9.75 5.02
C THR A 320 -14.09 -11.11 4.78
N LEU A 321 -13.43 -11.69 5.81
CA LEU A 321 -12.95 -13.07 5.76
C LEU A 321 -14.04 -14.11 5.45
N LEU A 322 -15.33 -13.77 5.61
CA LEU A 322 -16.47 -14.64 5.30
C LEU A 322 -16.90 -14.57 3.83
N ASP A 323 -16.44 -13.58 3.06
CA ASP A 323 -16.80 -13.42 1.65
C ASP A 323 -15.88 -14.21 0.70
N PHE A 324 -14.78 -14.79 1.21
CA PHE A 324 -13.86 -15.60 0.43
C PHE A 324 -14.23 -17.09 0.53
N GLU A 325 -14.63 -17.69 -0.59
CA GLU A 325 -14.87 -19.15 -0.67
C GLU A 325 -13.61 -19.97 -0.35
N ASP A 326 -12.42 -19.38 -0.57
CA ASP A 326 -11.13 -20.01 -0.32
C ASP A 326 -10.12 -18.99 0.24
N ALA A 327 -10.33 -18.55 1.49
CA ALA A 327 -9.45 -17.59 2.17
C ALA A 327 -7.96 -18.00 2.18
N ALA A 328 -7.68 -19.30 1.99
CA ALA A 328 -6.33 -19.85 1.88
C ALA A 328 -5.56 -19.34 0.65
N LEU A 329 -6.24 -19.02 -0.46
CA LEU A 329 -5.59 -18.48 -1.67
C LEU A 329 -5.05 -17.06 -1.48
N PHE A 330 -5.63 -16.30 -0.56
CA PHE A 330 -5.33 -14.88 -0.42
C PHE A 330 -4.11 -14.59 0.46
N MET A 331 -3.75 -15.51 1.36
CA MET A 331 -2.73 -15.27 2.38
C MET A 331 -1.69 -16.40 2.45
N ASP A 332 -1.74 -17.37 1.54
CA ASP A 332 -0.95 -18.62 1.59
C ASP A 332 -1.10 -19.35 2.94
N LEU A 333 -2.21 -19.09 3.64
CA LEU A 333 -2.50 -19.64 4.95
C LEU A 333 -3.19 -20.98 4.76
N THR A 334 -2.41 -22.00 4.41
CA THR A 334 -2.90 -23.37 4.50
C THR A 334 -3.03 -23.72 5.98
N PRO A 335 -4.24 -23.97 6.51
CA PRO A 335 -4.39 -24.36 7.90
C PRO A 335 -3.57 -25.62 8.17
N PRO A 336 -2.82 -25.67 9.29
CA PRO A 336 -2.20 -26.89 9.74
C PRO A 336 -3.24 -28.02 9.75
N PRO A 337 -2.88 -29.28 9.46
CA PRO A 337 -3.84 -30.39 9.38
C PRO A 337 -4.75 -30.51 10.61
N LEU A 338 -4.22 -30.17 11.80
CA LEU A 338 -4.98 -30.15 13.05
C LEU A 338 -6.10 -29.09 13.07
N MET A 339 -5.87 -27.93 12.44
CA MET A 339 -6.86 -26.84 12.38
C MET A 339 -7.96 -27.08 11.35
N LYS A 340 -7.71 -27.90 10.32
CA LYS A 340 -8.75 -28.32 9.35
C LYS A 340 -9.88 -29.11 10.01
N ALA A 341 -9.64 -29.72 11.17
CA ALA A 341 -10.64 -30.44 11.94
C ALA A 341 -11.51 -29.52 12.83
N LEU A 342 -11.15 -28.24 12.96
CA LEU A 342 -11.89 -27.28 13.77
C LEU A 342 -13.06 -26.67 12.98
N PRO A 343 -14.11 -26.19 13.67
CA PRO A 343 -15.10 -25.32 13.06
C PRO A 343 -14.43 -24.13 12.37
N GLU A 344 -14.83 -23.85 11.13
CA GLU A 344 -14.31 -22.78 10.28
C GLU A 344 -14.17 -21.44 11.01
N ARG A 345 -15.15 -21.10 11.85
CA ARG A 345 -15.13 -19.87 12.64
C ARG A 345 -13.93 -19.75 13.59
N LEU A 346 -13.45 -20.86 14.17
CA LEU A 346 -12.28 -20.84 15.05
C LEU A 346 -10.99 -20.67 14.25
N TRP A 347 -10.91 -21.31 13.09
CA TRP A 347 -9.81 -21.14 12.15
C TRP A 347 -9.72 -19.69 11.65
N LEU A 348 -10.83 -19.11 11.19
CA LEU A 348 -10.86 -17.73 10.73
C LEU A 348 -10.55 -16.72 11.86
N ALA A 349 -10.93 -17.03 13.11
CA ALA A 349 -10.51 -16.22 14.26
C ALA A 349 -9.00 -16.31 14.52
N HIS A 350 -8.37 -17.47 14.30
CA HIS A 350 -6.92 -17.61 14.38
C HIS A 350 -6.23 -16.82 13.27
N VAL A 351 -6.68 -16.96 12.02
CA VAL A 351 -6.23 -16.16 10.88
C VAL A 351 -6.34 -14.67 11.15
N ALA A 352 -7.46 -14.21 11.72
CA ALA A 352 -7.64 -12.80 12.06
C ALA A 352 -6.63 -12.28 13.08
N ASN A 353 -6.27 -13.07 14.09
CA ASN A 353 -5.23 -12.68 15.06
C ASN A 353 -3.83 -12.72 14.43
N LEU A 354 -3.57 -13.69 13.55
CA LEU A 354 -2.33 -13.75 12.79
C LEU A 354 -2.17 -12.51 11.91
N GLU A 355 -3.19 -12.15 11.14
CA GLU A 355 -3.20 -10.95 10.29
C GLU A 355 -3.08 -9.66 11.09
N LEU A 356 -3.72 -9.56 12.26
CA LEU A 356 -3.52 -8.42 13.16
C LEU A 356 -2.07 -8.33 13.64
N ALA A 357 -1.38 -9.43 13.89
CA ALA A 357 -0.01 -9.44 14.36
C ALA A 357 1.02 -9.33 13.21
N ALA A 358 0.68 -9.85 12.03
CA ALA A 358 1.56 -9.99 10.88
C ALA A 358 1.88 -8.62 10.26
N GLY A 359 3.15 -8.43 9.90
CA GLY A 359 3.62 -7.24 9.20
C GLY A 359 3.63 -5.95 10.00
N LEU A 360 2.94 -5.83 11.16
CA LEU A 360 2.91 -4.60 11.94
C LEU A 360 4.29 -4.18 12.47
N SER A 361 5.07 -5.13 13.00
CA SER A 361 6.43 -4.87 13.48
C SER A 361 7.39 -4.50 12.34
N GLU A 362 7.27 -5.19 11.20
CA GLU A 362 8.06 -4.85 10.00
C GLU A 362 7.69 -3.46 9.48
N ARG A 363 6.41 -3.07 9.56
CA ARG A 363 5.94 -1.76 9.13
C ARG A 363 6.59 -0.61 9.90
N LEU A 364 6.85 -0.81 11.19
CA LEU A 364 7.56 0.18 12.02
C LEU A 364 9.09 0.05 11.94
N ALA A 365 9.64 -1.12 11.62
CA ALA A 365 11.09 -1.35 11.60
C ALA A 365 11.85 -0.34 10.73
N ARG A 366 11.28 0.02 9.57
CA ARG A 366 11.90 1.02 8.67
C ARG A 366 11.89 2.42 9.25
N LEU A 367 10.82 2.82 9.94
CA LEU A 367 10.79 4.10 10.64
C LEU A 367 11.83 4.14 11.77
N LYS A 368 12.00 3.03 12.50
CA LYS A 368 13.03 2.92 13.55
C LYS A 368 14.43 3.12 12.98
N ALA A 369 14.69 2.55 11.79
CA ALA A 369 15.98 2.70 11.11
C ALA A 369 16.31 4.17 10.78
N LEU A 370 15.31 5.00 10.48
CA LEU A 370 15.51 6.44 10.25
C LEU A 370 15.84 7.23 11.54
N GLY A 371 15.36 6.76 12.69
CA GLY A 371 15.61 7.38 13.98
C GLY A 371 16.92 6.95 14.64
N ALA A 372 17.53 5.85 14.17
CA ALA A 372 18.81 5.39 14.69
C ALA A 372 19.93 6.39 14.32
N PRO A 373 20.81 6.77 15.25
CA PRO A 373 21.98 7.57 14.90
C PRO A 373 22.78 6.81 13.83
N SER A 374 23.00 7.44 12.67
CA SER A 374 23.80 6.83 11.59
C SER A 374 25.13 6.39 12.17
N ALA A 375 25.35 5.07 12.24
CA ALA A 375 26.51 4.48 12.91
C ALA A 375 27.83 4.75 12.17
N SER A 376 27.82 5.54 11.10
CA SER A 376 29.02 5.98 10.41
C SER A 376 28.82 7.42 9.90
N PRO A 377 29.70 8.37 10.28
CA PRO A 377 29.82 9.58 9.49
C PRO A 377 30.21 9.18 8.06
N PRO A 378 29.70 9.85 7.02
CA PRO A 378 30.17 9.61 5.66
C PRO A 378 31.71 9.74 5.64
N PRO A 379 32.42 8.87 4.92
CA PRO A 379 33.86 9.02 4.76
C PRO A 379 34.13 10.45 4.28
N ALA A 380 35.00 11.17 4.99
CA ALA A 380 35.36 12.53 4.63
C ALA A 380 35.80 12.51 3.16
N GLU A 381 35.10 13.25 2.30
CA GLU A 381 35.50 13.45 0.92
C GLU A 381 36.93 14.00 0.95
N ALA A 382 37.86 13.21 0.39
CA ALA A 382 39.24 13.65 0.26
C ALA A 382 39.27 14.82 -0.74
N PRO A 383 40.00 15.91 -0.42
CA PRO A 383 40.02 17.13 -1.23
C PRO A 383 40.62 16.94 -2.62
#